data_AF-A0A849URP1-F1
#
_entry.id   AF-A0A849URP1-F1
#
_cell.length_a   1.000
_cell.length_b   1.000
_cell.length_c   1.000
_cell.angle_alpha   90.00
_cell.angle_beta   90.00
_cell.angle_gamma   90.00
#
_symmetry.space_group_name_H-M   'P 1'
#
loop_
_entity.id
_entity.type
_entity.pdbx_description
1 polymer ?
#
loop_
_entity_poly.entity_id
_entity_poly.type
_entity_poly.pdbx_seq_one_letter_code
_entity_poly.pdbx_strand_id
1 'polypeptide(L)'
;MDTSLNKYISETGFCSRREADRFIEECRVTINGKDADKGNRVKNGDVVKIDGENLKRKDAPVYIMLNKPKGITCTTDTNEKANIIDFIKYKSRIFPIGRLDKLSEGLIFMTNDGDIVNKILRAGNGHEKEYMVTTDKKIDYDFINKMRNGVKIMNTTTKPCFVKLEGDARFRIILKQGLNRQIRRMCETLGFKVTSLKRVRIMNFTIKGIEPGKWRYFTTAELELLNNLLANSSKTDGEDGMGE
;
A
#
# COMPACT_ATOMS: atom_id res chain seq x y z
N MET A 1 15.54 11.01 -19.79
CA MET A 1 14.46 10.04 -19.51
C MET A 1 13.14 10.70 -19.84
N ASP A 2 12.25 9.97 -20.48
CA ASP A 2 10.89 10.39 -20.75
C ASP A 2 9.93 9.70 -19.75
N THR A 3 8.84 10.36 -19.39
CA THR A 3 7.83 9.86 -18.43
C THR A 3 6.49 9.80 -19.13
N SER A 4 5.67 8.76 -18.94
CA SER A 4 4.33 8.74 -19.53
C SER A 4 3.51 9.93 -19.02
N LEU A 5 2.74 10.58 -19.89
CA LEU A 5 2.01 11.81 -19.59
C LEU A 5 1.10 11.66 -18.36
N ASN A 6 0.34 10.56 -18.28
CA ASN A 6 -0.51 10.28 -17.12
C ASN A 6 0.25 10.15 -15.80
N LYS A 7 1.50 9.63 -15.84
CA LYS A 7 2.38 9.53 -14.69
C LYS A 7 2.91 10.91 -14.33
N TYR A 8 3.35 11.70 -15.31
CA TYR A 8 3.80 13.07 -15.10
C TYR A 8 2.72 13.92 -14.41
N ILE A 9 1.49 13.93 -14.94
CA ILE A 9 0.34 14.64 -14.35
C ILE A 9 0.06 14.15 -12.93
N SER A 10 0.09 12.84 -12.70
CA SER A 10 -0.19 12.29 -11.37
C SER A 10 0.88 12.68 -10.34
N GLU A 11 2.15 12.80 -10.76
CA GLU A 11 3.28 13.17 -9.89
C GLU A 11 3.29 14.65 -9.49
N THR A 12 2.64 15.53 -10.25
CA THR A 12 2.45 16.93 -9.83
C THR A 12 1.41 17.07 -8.72
N GLY A 13 0.71 15.98 -8.38
CA GLY A 13 -0.35 15.96 -7.37
C GLY A 13 -1.71 16.39 -7.90
N PHE A 14 -1.85 16.71 -9.19
CA PHE A 14 -3.08 17.21 -9.80
C PHE A 14 -4.24 16.20 -9.69
N CYS A 15 -4.01 14.95 -10.09
CA CYS A 15 -5.03 13.89 -10.03
C CYS A 15 -4.39 12.49 -9.97
N SER A 16 -5.21 11.44 -9.94
CA SER A 16 -4.73 10.07 -10.14
C SER A 16 -4.33 9.81 -11.60
N ARG A 17 -3.55 8.76 -11.86
CA ARG A 17 -3.19 8.36 -13.25
C ARG A 17 -4.42 8.06 -14.12
N ARG A 18 -5.46 7.47 -13.56
CA ARG A 18 -6.71 7.15 -14.29
C ARG A 18 -7.49 8.40 -14.64
N GLU A 19 -7.58 9.36 -13.72
CA GLU A 19 -8.17 10.66 -14.01
C GLU A 19 -7.33 11.44 -15.03
N ALA A 20 -6.01 11.32 -14.97
CA ALA A 20 -5.12 11.92 -15.97
C ALA A 20 -5.39 11.33 -17.36
N ASP A 21 -5.55 10.01 -17.48
CA ASP A 21 -5.96 9.36 -18.73
C ASP A 21 -7.32 9.90 -19.23
N ARG A 22 -8.28 10.12 -18.34
CA ARG A 22 -9.58 10.72 -18.69
C ARG A 22 -9.43 12.14 -19.24
N PHE A 23 -8.63 13.01 -18.60
CA PHE A 23 -8.39 14.37 -19.10
C PHE A 23 -7.72 14.37 -20.47
N ILE A 24 -6.81 13.43 -20.71
CA ILE A 24 -6.14 13.25 -22.01
C ILE A 24 -7.19 12.82 -23.06
N GLU A 25 -8.03 11.83 -22.75
CA GLU A 25 -9.10 11.34 -23.64
C GLU A 25 -10.17 12.41 -23.93
N GLU A 26 -10.40 13.34 -23.00
CA GLU A 26 -11.29 14.50 -23.17
C GLU A 26 -10.65 15.66 -23.97
N CYS A 27 -9.43 15.50 -24.50
CA CYS A 27 -8.65 16.53 -25.20
C CYS A 27 -8.40 17.80 -24.36
N ARG A 28 -8.28 17.65 -23.03
CA ARG A 28 -8.07 18.77 -22.10
C ARG A 28 -6.61 19.02 -21.75
N VAL A 29 -5.71 18.17 -22.25
CA VAL A 29 -4.28 18.20 -21.94
C VAL A 29 -3.49 18.58 -23.18
N THR A 30 -2.56 19.52 -23.03
CA THR A 30 -1.62 19.88 -24.10
C THR A 30 -0.17 19.70 -23.66
N ILE A 31 0.69 19.33 -24.60
CA ILE A 31 2.15 19.33 -24.46
C ILE A 31 2.71 20.37 -25.44
N ASN A 32 3.40 21.38 -24.94
CA ASN A 32 3.99 22.47 -25.75
C ASN A 32 2.96 23.14 -26.67
N GLY A 33 1.71 23.27 -26.21
CA GLY A 33 0.62 23.91 -26.95
C GLY A 33 -0.06 23.04 -28.00
N LYS A 34 0.27 21.74 -28.09
CA LYS A 34 -0.43 20.77 -28.95
C LYS A 34 -1.22 19.79 -28.10
N ASP A 35 -2.40 19.39 -28.58
CA ASP A 35 -3.23 18.38 -27.91
C ASP A 35 -2.45 17.09 -27.70
N ALA A 36 -2.65 16.49 -26.53
CA ALA A 36 -1.95 15.29 -26.14
C ALA A 36 -2.85 14.05 -26.27
N ASP A 37 -2.24 12.95 -26.70
CA ASP A 37 -2.88 11.65 -26.85
C ASP A 37 -2.44 10.67 -25.76
N LYS A 38 -3.28 9.65 -25.55
CA LYS A 38 -2.96 8.53 -24.66
C LYS A 38 -1.66 7.85 -25.12
N GLY A 39 -0.75 7.63 -24.19
CA GLY A 39 0.57 7.05 -24.46
C GLY A 39 1.67 8.06 -24.79
N ASN A 40 1.35 9.36 -24.97
CA ASN A 40 2.37 10.40 -25.04
C ASN A 40 3.31 10.39 -23.83
N ARG A 41 4.55 10.83 -24.06
CA ARG A 41 5.61 10.88 -23.05
C ARG A 41 6.16 12.29 -22.96
N VAL A 42 6.44 12.73 -21.74
CA VAL A 42 6.93 14.06 -21.38
C VAL A 42 8.43 13.99 -21.17
N LYS A 43 9.17 14.86 -21.85
CA LYS A 43 10.62 15.05 -21.72
C LYS A 43 10.92 16.23 -20.81
N ASN A 44 12.18 16.33 -20.39
CA ASN A 44 12.61 17.47 -19.60
C ASN A 44 12.53 18.75 -20.45
N GLY A 45 11.90 19.80 -19.90
CA GLY A 45 11.65 21.06 -20.60
C GLY A 45 10.29 21.17 -21.30
N ASP A 46 9.55 20.06 -21.45
CA ASP A 46 8.19 20.12 -22.00
C ASP A 46 7.25 20.85 -21.03
N VAL A 47 6.36 21.69 -21.59
CA VAL A 47 5.33 22.40 -20.86
C VAL A 47 4.01 21.67 -21.02
N VAL A 48 3.55 21.05 -19.94
CA VAL A 48 2.25 20.35 -19.89
C VAL A 48 1.21 21.27 -19.26
N LYS A 49 0.08 21.44 -19.95
CA LYS A 49 -1.07 22.20 -19.45
C LYS A 49 -2.31 21.34 -19.41
N ILE A 50 -3.17 21.61 -18.42
CA ILE A 50 -4.54 21.04 -18.34
C ILE A 50 -5.50 22.22 -18.32
N ASP A 51 -6.49 22.23 -19.23
CA ASP A 51 -7.43 23.34 -19.41
C ASP A 51 -6.75 24.71 -19.59
N GLY A 52 -5.59 24.72 -20.25
CA GLY A 52 -4.80 25.93 -20.50
C GLY A 52 -3.89 26.38 -19.35
N GLU A 53 -4.01 25.79 -18.15
CA GLU A 53 -3.16 26.10 -17.00
C GLU A 53 -1.92 25.22 -16.92
N ASN A 54 -0.76 25.82 -16.61
CA ASN A 54 0.47 25.08 -16.40
C ASN A 54 0.37 24.19 -15.15
N LEU A 55 0.81 22.94 -15.27
CA LEU A 55 0.95 22.10 -14.09
C LEU A 55 2.02 22.64 -13.13
N LYS A 56 1.71 22.56 -11.83
CA LYS A 56 2.63 22.95 -10.77
C LYS A 56 3.84 22.01 -10.72
N ARG A 57 4.96 22.49 -10.19
CA ARG A 57 6.14 21.67 -9.91
C ARG A 57 5.79 20.55 -8.93
N LYS A 58 6.45 19.40 -9.09
CA LYS A 58 6.36 18.25 -8.20
C LYS A 58 6.60 18.67 -6.75
N ASP A 59 5.67 18.32 -5.87
CA ASP A 59 5.82 18.51 -4.43
C ASP A 59 7.02 17.71 -3.90
N ALA A 60 7.60 18.17 -2.79
CA ALA A 60 8.61 17.39 -2.07
C ALA A 60 8.03 16.02 -1.66
N PRO A 61 8.85 14.94 -1.69
CA PRO A 61 8.38 13.62 -1.34
C PRO A 61 7.99 13.56 0.14
N VAL A 62 6.83 12.96 0.40
CA VAL A 62 6.22 12.83 1.73
C VAL A 62 6.24 11.36 2.11
N TYR A 63 6.64 11.06 3.33
CA TYR A 63 6.66 9.71 3.88
C TYR A 63 6.08 9.73 5.28
N ILE A 64 4.95 9.04 5.46
CA ILE A 64 4.20 9.02 6.70
C ILE A 64 3.96 7.58 7.15
N MET A 65 4.13 7.32 8.44
CA MET A 65 3.64 6.13 9.12
C MET A 65 2.35 6.47 9.85
N LEU A 66 1.27 5.79 9.48
CA LEU A 66 -0.04 5.92 10.08
C LEU A 66 -0.38 4.64 10.84
N ASN A 67 -0.82 4.78 12.09
CA ASN A 67 -1.52 3.70 12.78
C ASN A 67 -3.01 3.79 12.44
N LYS A 68 -3.41 3.12 11.37
CA LYS A 68 -4.77 3.15 10.85
C LYS A 68 -5.74 2.51 11.87
N PRO A 69 -6.81 3.19 12.29
CA PRO A 69 -7.82 2.59 13.16
C PRO A 69 -8.77 1.68 12.38
N LYS A 70 -9.53 0.85 13.10
CA LYS A 70 -10.65 0.09 12.53
C LYS A 70 -11.72 1.06 12.00
N GLY A 71 -12.46 0.64 10.97
CA GLY A 71 -13.55 1.42 10.37
C GLY A 71 -13.14 2.28 9.17
N ILE A 72 -11.85 2.58 9.02
CA ILE A 72 -11.33 3.35 7.87
C ILE A 72 -11.04 2.44 6.69
N THR A 73 -11.44 2.81 5.48
CA THR A 73 -11.19 2.05 4.25
C THR A 73 -9.92 2.58 3.55
N CYS A 74 -8.99 1.69 3.19
CA CYS A 74 -7.80 2.04 2.40
C CYS A 74 -8.15 2.25 0.91
N THR A 75 -8.73 3.40 0.60
CA THR A 75 -9.07 3.84 -0.76
C THR A 75 -8.82 5.34 -0.92
N THR A 76 -8.64 5.79 -2.16
CA THR A 76 -8.62 7.20 -2.55
C THR A 76 -9.94 7.65 -3.17
N ASP A 77 -10.94 6.76 -3.21
CA ASP A 77 -12.28 7.07 -3.70
C ASP A 77 -13.01 7.99 -2.71
N THR A 78 -13.42 9.15 -3.20
CA THR A 78 -14.12 10.19 -2.43
C THR A 78 -15.57 9.81 -2.10
N ASN A 79 -16.15 8.81 -2.78
CA ASN A 79 -17.49 8.32 -2.47
C ASN A 79 -17.54 7.48 -1.19
N GLU A 80 -16.41 6.90 -0.77
CA GLU A 80 -16.31 6.19 0.51
C GLU A 80 -16.09 7.20 1.64
N LYS A 81 -17.14 7.49 2.40
CA LYS A 81 -17.15 8.47 3.50
C LYS A 81 -16.05 8.22 4.55
N ALA A 82 -15.65 6.97 4.76
CA ALA A 82 -14.62 6.60 5.72
C ALA A 82 -13.28 6.26 5.04
N ASN A 83 -12.93 6.92 3.93
CA ASN A 83 -11.67 6.68 3.23
C ASN A 83 -10.46 7.21 4.01
N ILE A 84 -9.29 6.63 3.73
CA ILE A 84 -8.05 6.94 4.46
C ILE A 84 -7.49 8.33 4.17
N ILE A 85 -7.84 8.93 3.04
CA ILE A 85 -7.37 10.27 2.63
C ILE A 85 -8.11 11.34 3.44
N ASP A 86 -9.43 11.24 3.52
CA ASP A 86 -10.27 12.13 4.33
C ASP A 86 -10.09 11.90 5.82
N PHE A 87 -9.68 10.69 6.23
CA PHE A 87 -9.30 10.42 7.60
C PHE A 87 -8.03 11.17 8.00
N ILE A 88 -6.97 11.12 7.19
CA ILE A 88 -5.68 11.76 7.52
C ILE A 88 -5.69 13.28 7.29
N LYS A 89 -6.52 13.78 6.37
CA LYS A 89 -6.66 15.20 6.00
C LYS A 89 -5.31 15.89 5.74
N TYR A 90 -4.44 15.22 4.99
CA TYR A 90 -3.13 15.77 4.69
C TYR A 90 -3.22 16.91 3.67
N LYS A 91 -2.33 17.91 3.79
CA LYS A 91 -2.37 19.16 3.01
C LYS A 91 -2.14 18.99 1.50
N SER A 92 -1.50 17.90 1.09
CA SER A 92 -1.24 17.59 -0.31
C SER A 92 -1.67 16.17 -0.65
N ARG A 93 -1.74 15.86 -1.94
CA ARG A 93 -2.20 14.55 -2.40
C ARG A 93 -1.22 13.46 -2.00
N ILE A 94 -1.65 12.57 -1.11
CA ILE A 94 -0.93 11.35 -0.71
C ILE A 94 -1.80 10.11 -0.95
N PHE A 95 -1.19 8.93 -0.93
CA PHE A 95 -1.86 7.65 -1.12
C PHE A 95 -1.21 6.56 -0.24
N PRO A 96 -1.98 5.54 0.15
CA PRO A 96 -1.45 4.44 0.96
C PRO A 96 -0.52 3.54 0.16
N ILE A 97 0.54 3.07 0.81
CA ILE A 97 1.41 2.01 0.29
C ILE A 97 0.80 0.66 0.67
N GLY A 98 0.02 0.12 -0.26
CA GLY A 98 -0.74 -1.11 -0.08
C GLY A 98 -2.05 -0.86 0.65
N ARG A 99 -2.61 -1.93 1.24
CA ARG A 99 -3.94 -1.87 1.84
C ARG A 99 -3.97 -2.59 3.19
N LEU A 100 -4.90 -2.15 4.04
CA LEU A 100 -5.44 -2.87 5.18
C LEU A 100 -6.96 -2.91 5.03
N ASP A 101 -7.58 -4.04 5.38
CA ASP A 101 -9.04 -4.13 5.35
C ASP A 101 -9.68 -3.11 6.29
N LYS A 102 -10.95 -2.76 6.04
CA LYS A 102 -11.71 -1.80 6.85
C LYS A 102 -11.70 -2.15 8.35
N LEU A 103 -11.87 -3.44 8.68
CA LEU A 103 -11.87 -3.95 10.05
C LEU A 103 -10.47 -4.29 10.60
N SER A 104 -9.43 -4.13 9.79
CA SER A 104 -8.04 -4.33 10.19
C SER A 104 -7.42 -2.99 10.56
N GLU A 105 -6.53 -3.01 11.54
CA GLU A 105 -5.88 -1.81 12.08
C GLU A 105 -4.36 -1.94 12.01
N GLY A 106 -3.67 -0.86 12.33
CA GLY A 106 -2.23 -0.85 12.52
C GLY A 106 -1.46 -0.11 11.45
N LEU A 107 -0.17 -0.43 11.37
CA LEU A 107 0.81 0.33 10.60
C LEU A 107 0.50 0.28 9.10
N ILE A 108 0.42 1.44 8.47
CA ILE A 108 0.39 1.61 7.02
C ILE A 108 1.23 2.83 6.65
N PHE A 109 1.92 2.77 5.52
CA PHE A 109 2.67 3.91 5.01
C PHE A 109 1.80 4.73 4.06
N MET A 110 2.03 6.03 4.02
CA MET A 110 1.42 6.96 3.08
C MET A 110 2.50 7.80 2.41
N THR A 111 2.34 8.08 1.11
CA THR A 111 3.30 8.89 0.35
C THR A 111 2.64 9.61 -0.83
N ASN A 112 3.30 10.64 -1.37
CA ASN A 112 3.01 11.19 -2.70
C ASN A 112 4.00 10.70 -3.78
N ASP A 113 4.98 9.88 -3.40
CA ASP A 113 5.99 9.32 -4.30
C ASP A 113 5.51 7.96 -4.86
N GLY A 114 5.07 7.95 -6.11
CA GLY A 114 4.57 6.75 -6.77
C GLY A 114 5.65 5.72 -7.09
N ASP A 115 6.93 6.14 -7.20
CA ASP A 115 8.02 5.26 -7.60
C ASP A 115 8.40 4.29 -6.48
N ILE A 116 8.30 4.72 -5.22
CA ILE A 116 8.61 3.88 -4.06
C ILE A 116 7.51 2.85 -3.77
N VAL A 117 6.27 3.10 -4.17
CA VAL A 117 5.12 2.22 -3.86
C VAL A 117 5.35 0.83 -4.43
N ASN A 118 5.72 0.76 -5.70
CA ASN A 118 5.95 -0.53 -6.36
C ASN A 118 7.16 -1.26 -5.75
N LYS A 119 8.20 -0.53 -5.34
CA LYS A 119 9.36 -1.13 -4.66
C LYS A 119 8.98 -1.73 -3.30
N ILE A 120 8.08 -1.09 -2.54
CA ILE A 120 7.67 -1.63 -1.23
C ILE A 120 6.64 -2.78 -1.37
N LEU A 121 5.78 -2.73 -2.40
CA LEU A 121 4.67 -3.70 -2.53
C LEU A 121 5.01 -4.98 -3.30
N ARG A 122 6.03 -4.97 -4.16
CA ARG A 122 6.39 -6.14 -4.98
C ARG A 122 6.65 -7.37 -4.09
N ALA A 123 5.86 -8.41 -4.31
CA ALA A 123 5.92 -9.65 -3.56
C ALA A 123 7.27 -10.39 -3.74
N GLY A 124 7.92 -10.19 -4.90
CA GLY A 124 9.28 -10.70 -5.18
C GLY A 124 10.33 -10.20 -4.20
N ASN A 125 10.13 -9.01 -3.61
CA ASN A 125 11.07 -8.45 -2.64
C ASN A 125 10.95 -9.07 -1.24
N GLY A 126 9.96 -9.94 -1.00
CA GLY A 126 9.85 -10.70 0.25
C GLY A 126 9.69 -9.85 1.52
N HIS A 127 9.27 -8.58 1.39
CA HIS A 127 9.20 -7.65 2.52
C HIS A 127 8.18 -8.09 3.57
N GLU A 128 8.72 -8.37 4.75
CA GLU A 128 7.97 -8.88 5.89
C GLU A 128 6.93 -7.89 6.40
N LYS A 129 5.78 -8.43 6.74
CA LYS A 129 4.68 -7.73 7.40
C LYS A 129 4.27 -8.57 8.60
N GLU A 130 4.34 -7.97 9.77
CA GLU A 130 4.05 -8.65 11.03
C GLU A 130 2.70 -8.22 11.57
N TYR A 131 1.92 -9.20 11.98
CA TYR A 131 0.58 -9.01 12.48
C TYR A 131 0.42 -9.63 13.84
N MET A 132 -0.38 -8.96 14.65
CA MET A 132 -0.97 -9.48 15.86
C MET A 132 -2.42 -9.86 15.56
N VAL A 133 -2.78 -11.10 15.88
CA VAL A 133 -4.09 -11.67 15.54
C VAL A 133 -4.75 -12.21 16.79
N THR A 134 -6.03 -11.92 16.96
CA THR A 134 -6.88 -12.51 17.99
C THR A 134 -8.04 -13.24 17.33
N THR A 135 -8.33 -14.44 17.81
CA THR A 135 -9.43 -15.30 17.33
C THR A 135 -10.64 -15.24 18.27
N ASP A 136 -11.73 -15.85 17.84
CA ASP A 136 -12.99 -16.00 18.59
C ASP A 136 -12.93 -17.07 19.68
N LYS A 137 -12.04 -18.07 19.52
CA LYS A 137 -11.83 -19.17 20.48
C LYS A 137 -10.35 -19.45 20.70
N LYS A 138 -10.06 -20.27 21.73
CA LYS A 138 -8.69 -20.67 22.07
C LYS A 138 -8.05 -21.46 20.92
N ILE A 139 -6.78 -21.20 20.65
CA ILE A 139 -5.97 -21.87 19.62
C ILE A 139 -4.98 -22.81 20.29
N ASP A 140 -4.74 -23.95 19.65
CA ASP A 140 -3.81 -24.97 20.12
C ASP A 140 -2.55 -25.03 19.23
N TYR A 141 -1.64 -25.94 19.56
CA TYR A 141 -0.42 -26.12 18.78
C TYR A 141 -0.67 -26.70 17.39
N ASP A 142 -1.74 -27.46 17.18
CA ASP A 142 -2.11 -27.99 15.86
C ASP A 142 -2.51 -26.85 14.91
N PHE A 143 -3.35 -25.91 15.35
CA PHE A 143 -3.67 -24.69 14.62
C PHE A 143 -2.40 -23.93 14.21
N ILE A 144 -1.47 -23.73 15.14
CA ILE A 144 -0.21 -23.02 14.89
C ILE A 144 0.63 -23.75 13.84
N ASN A 145 0.75 -25.08 13.93
CA ASN A 145 1.51 -25.87 12.97
C ASN A 145 0.89 -25.84 11.57
N LYS A 146 -0.44 -25.96 11.46
CA LYS A 146 -1.17 -25.81 10.19
C LYS A 146 -0.95 -24.43 9.57
N MET A 147 -1.03 -23.37 10.37
CA MET A 147 -0.76 -22.00 9.90
C MET A 147 0.67 -21.82 9.39
N ARG A 148 1.67 -22.42 10.06
CA ARG A 148 3.10 -22.33 9.67
C ARG A 148 3.41 -23.02 8.35
N ASN A 149 2.82 -24.20 8.13
CA ASN A 149 3.09 -25.02 6.95
C ASN A 149 2.36 -24.55 5.69
N GLY A 150 1.44 -23.60 5.84
CA GLY A 150 0.64 -23.06 4.76
C GLY A 150 -0.76 -23.67 4.73
N VAL A 151 -1.75 -22.84 4.41
CA VAL A 151 -3.16 -23.20 4.39
C VAL A 151 -3.68 -23.01 2.98
N LYS A 152 -4.47 -23.98 2.49
CA LYS A 152 -5.15 -23.86 1.21
C LYS A 152 -6.27 -22.83 1.35
N ILE A 153 -6.13 -21.69 0.68
CA ILE A 153 -7.14 -20.62 0.66
C ILE A 153 -7.38 -20.19 -0.78
N MET A 154 -8.64 -19.91 -1.11
CA MET A 154 -9.02 -19.63 -2.50
C MET A 154 -8.59 -20.81 -3.39
N ASN A 155 -7.79 -20.55 -4.43
CA ASN A 155 -7.25 -21.55 -5.36
C ASN A 155 -5.73 -21.73 -5.23
N THR A 156 -5.14 -21.41 -4.07
CA THR A 156 -3.70 -21.54 -3.85
C THR A 156 -3.39 -21.97 -2.41
N THR A 157 -2.15 -22.41 -2.19
CA THR A 157 -1.63 -22.69 -0.84
C THR A 157 -0.74 -21.55 -0.42
N THR A 158 -0.98 -20.99 0.76
CA THR A 158 -0.11 -19.91 1.28
C THR A 158 1.31 -20.43 1.49
N LYS A 159 2.30 -19.56 1.27
CA LYS A 159 3.70 -19.89 1.58
C LYS A 159 3.87 -20.18 3.07
N PRO A 160 4.78 -21.09 3.46
CA PRO A 160 5.14 -21.27 4.85
C PRO A 160 5.54 -19.95 5.50
N CYS A 161 5.18 -19.77 6.77
CA CYS A 161 5.36 -18.50 7.45
C CYS A 161 5.65 -18.68 8.94
N PHE A 162 6.21 -17.62 9.54
CA PHE A 162 6.40 -17.61 10.98
C PHE A 162 5.07 -17.38 11.69
N VAL A 163 4.77 -18.23 12.67
CA VAL A 163 3.61 -18.08 13.56
C VAL A 163 4.04 -18.40 14.99
N LYS A 164 3.66 -17.59 15.96
CA LYS A 164 3.96 -17.81 17.39
C LYS A 164 2.72 -17.56 18.24
N LEU A 165 2.43 -18.49 19.14
CA LEU A 165 1.38 -18.35 20.15
C LEU A 165 1.74 -17.25 21.16
N GLU A 166 0.81 -16.34 21.44
CA GLU A 166 0.97 -15.23 22.39
C GLU A 166 -0.28 -15.07 23.28
N GLY A 167 -0.66 -16.17 23.92
CA GLY A 167 -1.85 -16.30 24.78
C GLY A 167 -2.92 -17.22 24.18
N ASP A 168 -3.98 -17.47 24.95
CA ASP A 168 -4.95 -18.53 24.64
C ASP A 168 -5.64 -18.41 23.28
N ALA A 169 -5.96 -17.19 22.82
CA ALA A 169 -6.66 -16.93 21.57
C ALA A 169 -5.93 -15.91 20.70
N ARG A 170 -4.60 -15.79 20.88
CA ARG A 170 -3.80 -14.73 20.26
C ARG A 170 -2.50 -15.29 19.72
N PHE A 171 -2.14 -14.88 18.51
CA PHE A 171 -0.90 -15.26 17.88
C PHE A 171 -0.29 -14.14 17.06
N ARG A 172 1.02 -14.23 16.86
CA ARG A 172 1.81 -13.39 15.98
C ARG A 172 2.09 -14.13 14.70
N ILE A 173 1.99 -13.45 13.56
CA ILE A 173 2.27 -14.02 12.23
C ILE A 173 3.08 -13.03 11.38
N ILE A 174 4.10 -13.53 10.68
CA ILE A 174 4.91 -12.73 9.76
C ILE A 174 4.71 -13.26 8.34
N LEU A 175 4.20 -12.41 7.45
CA LEU A 175 3.95 -12.74 6.06
C LEU A 175 4.89 -11.98 5.13
N LYS A 176 5.39 -12.68 4.11
CA LYS A 176 6.14 -12.08 2.98
C LYS A 176 5.27 -11.86 1.74
N GLN A 177 4.16 -12.58 1.63
CA GLN A 177 3.13 -12.39 0.61
C GLN A 177 1.92 -11.61 1.17
N GLY A 178 1.07 -11.09 0.28
CA GLY A 178 -0.10 -10.30 0.66
C GLY A 178 -1.34 -10.64 -0.16
N LEU A 179 -1.87 -11.86 0.00
CA LEU A 179 -3.12 -12.26 -0.66
C LEU A 179 -4.33 -11.53 -0.05
N ASN A 180 -5.41 -11.41 -0.82
CA ASN A 180 -6.64 -10.76 -0.36
C ASN A 180 -7.16 -11.41 0.93
N ARG A 181 -7.23 -10.65 2.02
CA ARG A 181 -7.71 -11.09 3.34
C ARG A 181 -7.01 -12.36 3.85
N GLN A 182 -5.74 -12.57 3.48
CA GLN A 182 -5.00 -13.82 3.69
C GLN A 182 -5.18 -14.43 5.08
N ILE A 183 -4.83 -13.69 6.15
CA ILE A 183 -4.86 -14.19 7.54
C ILE A 183 -6.29 -14.59 7.95
N ARG A 184 -7.30 -13.79 7.55
CA ARG A 184 -8.69 -14.09 7.87
C ARG A 184 -9.14 -15.38 7.20
N ARG A 185 -8.84 -15.55 5.91
CA ARG A 185 -9.15 -16.78 5.17
C ARG A 185 -8.43 -18.00 5.74
N MET A 186 -7.16 -17.87 6.11
CA MET A 186 -6.40 -18.97 6.74
C MET A 186 -7.07 -19.40 8.05
N CYS A 187 -7.48 -18.45 8.90
CA CYS A 187 -8.20 -18.76 10.13
C CYS A 187 -9.56 -19.40 9.85
N GLU A 188 -10.33 -18.87 8.90
CA GLU A 188 -11.65 -19.38 8.51
C GLU A 188 -11.56 -20.84 8.02
N THR A 189 -10.57 -21.16 7.18
CA THR A 189 -10.32 -22.54 6.71
C THR A 189 -10.02 -23.51 7.85
N LEU A 190 -9.39 -23.04 8.93
CA LEU A 190 -9.12 -23.84 10.13
C LEU A 190 -10.29 -23.81 11.13
N GLY A 191 -11.40 -23.18 10.78
CA GLY A 191 -12.60 -23.10 11.61
C GLY A 191 -12.55 -22.02 12.70
N PHE A 192 -11.76 -20.95 12.53
CA PHE A 192 -11.62 -19.82 13.45
C PHE A 192 -12.03 -18.50 12.80
N LYS A 193 -12.57 -17.57 13.59
CA LYS A 193 -12.89 -16.21 13.14
C LYS A 193 -11.93 -15.21 13.77
N VAL A 194 -11.41 -14.29 12.97
CA VAL A 194 -10.51 -13.24 13.44
C VAL A 194 -11.31 -12.08 14.04
N THR A 195 -11.18 -11.88 15.35
CA THR A 195 -11.83 -10.79 16.12
C THR A 195 -10.99 -9.51 16.12
N SER A 196 -9.66 -9.64 16.07
CA SER A 196 -8.75 -8.51 15.92
C SER A 196 -7.58 -8.84 15.00
N LEU A 197 -7.24 -7.90 14.13
CA LEU A 197 -6.09 -8.00 13.22
C LEU A 197 -5.35 -6.67 13.18
N LYS A 198 -4.16 -6.64 13.76
CA LYS A 198 -3.34 -5.43 13.85
C LYS A 198 -1.99 -5.65 13.20
N ARG A 199 -1.67 -4.90 12.15
CA ARG A 199 -0.31 -4.89 11.57
C ARG A 199 0.61 -4.06 12.47
N VAL A 200 1.64 -4.68 13.03
CA VAL A 200 2.53 -4.04 14.01
C VAL A 200 3.89 -3.66 13.45
N ARG A 201 4.29 -4.27 12.32
CA ARG A 201 5.57 -3.97 11.65
C ARG A 201 5.47 -4.17 10.14
N ILE A 202 6.19 -3.33 9.39
CA ILE A 202 6.49 -3.50 7.97
C ILE A 202 8.00 -3.37 7.83
N MET A 203 8.68 -4.41 7.34
CA MET A 203 10.15 -4.46 7.29
C MET A 203 10.76 -4.13 8.67
N ASN A 204 11.54 -3.07 8.79
CA ASN A 204 12.20 -2.66 10.03
C ASN A 204 11.38 -1.62 10.82
N PHE A 205 10.26 -1.15 10.26
CA PHE A 205 9.47 -0.06 10.82
C PHE A 205 8.33 -0.62 11.66
N THR A 206 8.25 -0.17 12.91
CA THR A 206 7.27 -0.65 13.88
C THR A 206 6.23 0.41 14.18
N ILE A 207 5.06 -0.03 14.63
CA ILE A 207 3.97 0.85 15.08
C ILE A 207 4.22 1.48 16.45
N LYS A 208 5.32 1.12 17.12
CA LYS A 208 5.63 1.57 18.48
C LYS A 208 5.72 3.09 18.52
N GLY A 209 5.06 3.70 19.51
CA GLY A 209 5.03 5.16 19.66
C GLY A 209 4.04 5.88 18.73
N ILE A 210 3.21 5.16 17.98
CA ILE A 210 2.15 5.75 17.15
C ILE A 210 0.80 5.27 17.68
N GLU A 211 0.05 6.16 18.33
CA GLU A 211 -1.28 5.85 18.85
C GLU A 211 -2.30 5.58 17.72
N PRO A 212 -3.37 4.81 17.96
CA PRO A 212 -4.43 4.59 16.96
C PRO A 212 -4.97 5.90 16.40
N GLY A 213 -5.06 5.99 15.07
CA GLY A 213 -5.50 7.19 14.36
C GLY A 213 -4.45 8.30 14.24
N LYS A 214 -3.30 8.17 14.91
CA LYS A 214 -2.19 9.12 14.79
C LYS A 214 -1.20 8.66 13.72
N TRP A 215 -0.43 9.62 13.25
CA TRP A 215 0.61 9.42 12.27
C TRP A 215 1.83 10.27 12.62
N ARG A 216 2.98 9.90 12.05
CA ARG A 216 4.21 10.69 12.09
C ARG A 216 4.96 10.57 10.78
N TYR A 217 5.86 11.51 10.53
CA TYR A 217 6.84 11.37 9.45
C TYR A 217 7.85 10.27 9.76
N PHE A 218 8.41 9.69 8.69
CA PHE A 218 9.65 8.93 8.81
C PHE A 218 10.78 9.88 9.23
N THR A 219 11.68 9.41 10.08
CA THR A 219 12.93 10.13 10.36
C THR A 219 13.89 10.01 9.19
N THR A 220 14.91 10.86 9.12
CA THR A 220 15.96 10.78 8.09
C THR A 220 16.63 9.40 8.06
N ALA A 221 17.01 8.89 9.23
CA ALA A 221 17.61 7.55 9.36
C ALA A 221 16.66 6.43 8.91
N GLU A 222 15.36 6.56 9.18
CA GLU A 222 14.34 5.61 8.70
C GLU A 222 14.18 5.65 7.18
N LEU A 223 14.28 6.83 6.56
CA LEU A 223 14.26 6.98 5.11
C LEU A 223 15.51 6.42 4.43
N GLU A 224 16.69 6.66 5.01
CA GLU A 224 17.94 6.07 4.54
C GLU A 224 17.87 4.54 4.60
N LEU A 225 17.41 3.99 5.73
CA LEU A 225 17.19 2.55 5.88
C LEU A 225 16.19 2.03 4.85
N LEU A 226 15.06 2.72 4.64
CA LEU A 226 14.07 2.34 3.63
C LEU A 226 14.71 2.32 2.24
N ASN A 227 15.46 3.34 1.86
CA ASN A 227 16.11 3.42 0.57
C ASN A 227 17.15 2.30 0.37
N ASN A 228 17.94 1.99 1.41
CA ASN A 228 18.90 0.89 1.39
C ASN A 228 18.21 -0.47 1.21
N LEU A 229 17.09 -0.71 1.90
CA LEU A 229 16.30 -1.93 1.74
C LEU A 229 15.67 -2.08 0.35
N LEU A 230 15.44 -0.96 -0.34
CA LEU A 230 14.84 -0.91 -1.67
C LEU A 230 15.87 -0.78 -2.81
N ALA A 231 17.15 -0.60 -2.49
CA ALA A 231 18.22 -0.38 -3.48
C ALA A 231 18.37 -1.57 -4.44
N ASN A 232 18.22 -2.80 -3.92
CA ASN A 232 18.32 -4.04 -4.70
C ASN A 232 17.00 -4.49 -5.33
N SER A 233 15.91 -3.71 -5.19
CA SER A 233 14.65 -4.05 -5.85
C SER A 233 14.75 -3.72 -7.33
N SER A 234 14.96 -4.75 -8.16
CA SER A 234 14.93 -4.65 -9.62
C SER A 234 13.56 -4.14 -10.11
N LYS A 235 13.57 -3.30 -11.15
CA LYS A 235 12.33 -2.85 -11.83
C LYS A 235 11.62 -3.99 -12.59
N THR A 236 12.28 -5.13 -12.75
CA THR A 236 11.85 -6.26 -13.57
C THR A 236 11.48 -7.43 -12.68
N ASP A 237 10.18 -7.68 -12.62
CA ASP A 237 9.62 -9.02 -12.78
C ASP A 237 8.38 -8.82 -13.66
N GLY A 238 8.32 -9.61 -14.72
CA GLY A 238 7.29 -9.58 -15.73
C GLY A 238 5.93 -9.99 -15.18
N GLU A 239 4.96 -9.85 -16.06
CA GLU A 239 3.64 -10.48 -16.03
C GLU A 239 3.58 -11.74 -15.15
N ASP A 240 3.05 -11.61 -13.94
CA ASP A 240 2.54 -12.76 -13.20
C ASP A 240 1.33 -12.31 -12.36
N GLY A 241 0.16 -12.48 -12.97
CA GLY A 241 -1.07 -12.85 -12.26
C GLY A 241 -1.75 -11.78 -11.41
N MET A 242 -2.27 -10.72 -12.04
CA MET A 242 -3.58 -10.19 -11.60
C MET A 242 -4.64 -10.81 -12.50
N GLY A 243 -5.06 -12.02 -12.15
CA GLY A 243 -6.31 -12.58 -12.66
C GLY A 243 -7.49 -11.74 -12.19
N GLU A 244 -8.47 -11.61 -13.09
CA GLU A 244 -9.74 -10.88 -13.02
C GLU A 244 -10.45 -10.91 -11.66
#